data_AF-A0A928CPJ7-F1
#
_entry.id   AF-A0A928CPJ7-F1
#
_cell.length_a   1.000
_cell.length_b   1.000
_cell.length_c   1.000
_cell.angle_alpha   90.00
_cell.angle_beta   90.00
_cell.angle_gamma   90.00
#
_symmetry.space_group_name_H-M   'P 1'
#
loop_
_entity.id
_entity.type
_entity.pdbx_description
1 polymer ?
#
loop_
_entity_poly.entity_id
_entity_poly.type
_entity_poly.pdbx_seq_one_letter_code
_entity_poly.pdbx_strand_id
1 'polypeptide(L)'
;MKPLLFAVVLGILPILSYSVQGADGYPIFRNHARVKVQYQAKNPNSKSWTTYSTTLTDALTESMIRNQLLQRHPGYVVRVLAASEGKDVQASVRYQIRRNNSSWTTGTTVLRNALTESMARNQISARYPGSEVRILSMVFK
;
A
#
# COMPACT_ATOMS: atom_id res chain seq x y z
N MET A 1 57.52 10.03 8.84
CA MET A 1 57.25 9.30 10.10
C MET A 1 55.78 9.51 10.46
N LYS A 2 55.05 8.40 10.61
CA LYS A 2 53.67 8.16 11.12
C LYS A 2 52.44 8.87 10.48
N PRO A 3 51.32 8.15 10.26
CA PRO A 3 50.19 8.56 9.42
C PRO A 3 48.91 8.91 10.23
N LEU A 4 47.96 9.64 9.63
CA LEU A 4 46.58 9.78 10.10
C LEU A 4 45.67 9.84 8.85
N LEU A 5 45.09 8.71 8.42
CA LEU A 5 43.74 8.20 8.74
C LEU A 5 42.59 8.97 8.09
N PHE A 6 41.89 8.24 7.23
CA PHE A 6 40.66 8.55 6.49
C PHE A 6 39.51 9.01 7.39
N ALA A 7 38.72 9.96 6.89
CA ALA A 7 37.27 9.98 7.12
C ALA A 7 36.57 10.67 5.94
N VAL A 8 36.19 9.87 4.93
CA VAL A 8 35.17 10.24 3.94
C VAL A 8 33.84 10.19 4.67
N VAL A 9 33.31 11.35 5.07
CA VAL A 9 31.92 11.43 5.54
C VAL A 9 31.03 11.56 4.31
N LEU A 10 30.58 10.41 3.82
CA LEU A 10 29.40 10.28 2.98
C LEU A 10 28.23 10.95 3.70
N GLY A 11 27.80 12.11 3.22
CA GLY A 11 26.54 12.72 3.63
C GLY A 11 25.40 11.79 3.24
N ILE A 12 24.94 11.00 4.20
CA ILE A 12 23.71 10.22 4.09
C ILE A 12 22.57 11.24 4.02
N LEU A 13 22.03 11.43 2.83
CA LEU A 13 20.77 12.15 2.62
C LEU A 13 19.73 11.58 3.60
N PRO A 14 19.02 12.41 4.38
CA PRO A 14 17.89 11.92 5.15
C PRO A 14 16.88 11.36 4.15
N ILE A 15 16.67 10.05 4.24
CA ILE A 15 15.65 9.35 3.49
C ILE A 15 14.34 10.03 3.87
N LEU A 16 13.80 10.80 2.92
CA LEU A 16 12.45 11.34 2.98
C LEU A 16 11.53 10.22 3.46
N SER A 17 10.97 10.40 4.65
CA SER A 17 9.84 9.61 5.09
C SER A 17 8.74 9.86 4.09
N TYR A 18 8.59 8.96 3.12
CA TYR A 18 7.46 8.96 2.21
C TYR A 18 6.22 8.74 3.07
N SER A 19 5.58 9.85 3.47
CA SER A 19 4.15 9.86 3.72
C SER A 19 3.50 9.31 2.46
N VAL A 20 3.11 8.04 2.53
CA VAL A 20 2.57 7.24 1.45
C VAL A 20 1.38 7.96 0.82
N GLN A 21 1.58 8.47 -0.40
CA GLN A 21 0.52 8.96 -1.28
C GLN A 21 -0.60 7.90 -1.38
N GLY A 22 -1.81 8.27 -0.95
CA GLY A 22 -3.04 7.51 -1.21
C GLY A 22 -3.89 7.12 0.00
N ALA A 23 -3.61 7.60 1.21
CA ALA A 23 -4.57 7.41 2.32
C ALA A 23 -5.67 8.49 2.21
N ASP A 24 -6.73 8.19 1.45
CA ASP A 24 -7.85 9.12 1.34
C ASP A 24 -8.56 9.26 2.69
N GLY A 25 -8.78 10.50 3.11
CA GLY A 25 -9.59 10.83 4.29
C GLY A 25 -11.09 10.70 4.04
N TYR A 26 -11.50 10.35 2.82
CA TYR A 26 -12.90 10.17 2.46
C TYR A 26 -13.46 8.87 3.05
N PRO A 27 -14.69 8.91 3.58
CA PRO A 27 -15.34 7.73 4.12
C PRO A 27 -15.61 6.71 3.01
N ILE A 28 -15.08 5.51 3.21
CA ILE A 28 -15.29 4.33 2.36
C ILE A 28 -16.53 3.57 2.85
N PHE A 29 -16.76 3.56 4.17
CA PHE A 29 -17.91 2.93 4.80
C PHE A 29 -18.83 3.98 5.40
N ARG A 30 -20.14 3.71 5.36
CA ARG A 30 -21.18 4.66 5.80
C ARG A 30 -21.51 4.57 7.28
N ASN A 31 -21.32 3.40 7.92
CA ASN A 31 -21.70 3.16 9.32
C ASN A 31 -20.59 2.45 10.11
N HIS A 32 -20.75 2.41 11.44
CA HIS A 32 -19.88 1.79 12.47
C HIS A 32 -19.70 0.28 12.24
N ALA A 33 -18.98 -0.02 11.17
CA ALA A 33 -18.92 -1.32 10.55
C ALA A 33 -17.81 -2.16 11.15
N ARG A 34 -18.06 -3.48 11.24
CA ARG A 34 -16.99 -4.47 11.32
C ARG A 34 -16.44 -4.67 9.92
N VAL A 35 -15.31 -4.05 9.63
CA VAL A 35 -14.66 -4.10 8.32
C VAL A 35 -13.68 -5.26 8.30
N LYS A 36 -13.89 -6.22 7.39
CA LYS A 36 -12.90 -7.25 7.07
C LYS A 36 -11.84 -6.63 6.18
N VAL A 37 -10.59 -6.66 6.64
CA VAL A 37 -9.45 -6.06 5.96
C VAL A 37 -8.42 -7.12 5.65
N GLN A 38 -8.00 -7.18 4.39
CA GLN A 38 -6.80 -7.88 3.96
C GLN A 38 -5.68 -6.87 3.74
N TYR A 39 -4.53 -7.10 4.34
CA TYR A 39 -3.39 -6.19 4.28
C TYR A 39 -2.08 -6.96 4.22
N GLN A 40 -1.02 -6.25 3.85
CA GLN A 40 0.34 -6.75 3.96
C GLN A 40 1.16 -5.84 4.86
N ALA A 41 1.99 -6.46 5.69
CA ALA A 41 2.94 -5.76 6.54
C ALA A 41 4.35 -6.31 6.30
N LYS A 42 5.34 -5.45 6.44
CA LYS A 42 6.75 -5.84 6.45
C LYS A 42 7.56 -4.97 7.39
N ASN A 43 8.61 -5.54 7.94
CA ASN A 43 9.67 -4.75 8.56
C ASN A 43 10.31 -3.84 7.49
N PRO A 44 10.60 -2.55 7.76
CA PRO A 44 11.23 -1.66 6.80
C PRO A 44 12.53 -2.21 6.19
N ASN A 45 13.28 -2.98 6.98
CA ASN A 45 14.54 -3.60 6.57
C ASN A 45 14.34 -4.92 5.79
N SER A 46 13.10 -5.41 5.67
CA SER A 46 12.76 -6.62 4.94
C SER A 46 12.32 -6.33 3.51
N LYS A 47 12.69 -7.24 2.60
CA LYS A 47 12.19 -7.27 1.22
C LYS A 47 10.89 -8.08 1.09
N SER A 48 10.56 -8.89 2.10
CA SER A 48 9.43 -9.80 2.08
C SER A 48 8.20 -9.19 2.75
N TRP A 49 7.04 -9.36 2.12
CA TRP A 49 5.74 -8.98 2.66
C TRP A 49 5.04 -10.19 3.28
N THR A 50 4.40 -10.00 4.42
CA THR A 50 3.51 -11.01 5.02
C THR A 50 2.07 -10.54 4.85
N THR A 51 1.20 -11.43 4.37
CA THR A 51 -0.23 -11.14 4.19
C THR A 51 -1.01 -11.52 5.45
N TYR A 52 -1.91 -10.64 5.86
CA TYR A 52 -2.77 -10.81 7.02
C TYR A 52 -4.21 -10.50 6.67
N SER A 53 -5.12 -11.10 7.44
CA SER A 53 -6.55 -10.80 7.42
C SER A 53 -6.99 -10.46 8.83
N THR A 54 -7.81 -9.41 8.98
CA THR A 54 -8.36 -9.05 10.29
C THR A 54 -9.70 -8.36 10.15
N THR A 55 -10.37 -8.17 11.28
CA THR A 55 -11.56 -7.33 11.38
C THR A 55 -11.23 -6.11 12.22
N LEU A 56 -11.55 -4.93 11.68
CA LEU A 56 -11.46 -3.65 12.36
C LEU A 56 -12.85 -3.16 12.69
N THR A 57 -12.99 -2.37 13.75
CA THR A 57 -14.24 -1.71 14.11
C THR A 57 -14.04 -0.21 13.93
N ASP A 58 -15.08 0.47 13.46
CA ASP A 58 -15.12 1.93 13.28
C ASP A 58 -14.02 2.49 12.37
N ALA A 59 -13.49 1.66 11.47
CA ALA A 59 -12.45 2.06 10.52
C ALA A 59 -13.09 2.52 9.19
N LEU A 60 -13.70 3.71 9.21
CA LEU A 60 -14.52 4.22 8.09
C LEU A 60 -13.73 4.69 6.88
N THR A 61 -12.47 5.08 7.07
CA THR A 61 -11.57 5.60 6.02
C THR A 61 -10.35 4.69 5.89
N GLU A 62 -9.64 4.76 4.75
CA GLU A 62 -8.39 4.00 4.59
C GLU A 62 -7.34 4.44 5.63
N SER A 63 -7.30 5.73 5.95
CA SER A 63 -6.41 6.28 6.97
C SER A 63 -6.69 5.68 8.36
N MET A 64 -7.95 5.54 8.76
CA MET A 64 -8.32 4.90 10.02
C MET A 64 -7.95 3.42 10.03
N ILE A 65 -8.20 2.70 8.93
CA ILE A 65 -7.76 1.32 8.76
C ILE A 65 -6.25 1.23 8.96
N ARG A 66 -5.48 2.05 8.24
CA ARG A 66 -4.02 2.06 8.30
C ARG A 66 -3.50 2.37 9.70
N ASN A 67 -4.08 3.36 10.38
CA ASN A 67 -3.68 3.75 11.73
C ASN A 67 -3.88 2.60 12.73
N GLN A 68 -5.04 1.94 12.70
CA GLN A 68 -5.29 0.77 13.55
C GLN A 68 -4.33 -0.40 13.22
N LEU A 69 -4.00 -0.61 11.94
CA LEU A 69 -3.02 -1.63 11.56
C LEU A 69 -1.60 -1.30 12.03
N LEU A 70 -1.19 -0.02 11.97
CA LEU A 70 0.12 0.43 12.45
C LEU A 70 0.25 0.33 13.98
N GLN A 71 -0.84 0.50 14.73
CA GLN A 71 -0.85 0.23 16.17
C GLN A 71 -0.58 -1.25 16.49
N ARG A 72 -1.02 -2.17 15.61
CA ARG A 72 -0.78 -3.61 15.73
C ARG A 72 0.60 -4.05 15.24
N HIS A 73 1.22 -3.25 14.36
CA HIS A 73 2.55 -3.49 13.82
C HIS A 73 3.45 -2.25 13.96
N PRO A 74 3.85 -1.87 15.19
CA PRO A 74 4.66 -0.67 15.41
C PRO A 74 5.98 -0.74 14.63
N GLY A 75 6.28 0.31 13.87
CA GLY A 75 7.51 0.40 13.07
C GLY A 75 7.50 -0.42 11.77
N TYR A 76 6.40 -1.08 11.41
CA TYR A 76 6.26 -1.78 10.13
C TYR A 76 5.77 -0.85 9.02
N VAL A 77 6.07 -1.21 7.78
CA VAL A 77 5.38 -0.66 6.61
C VAL A 77 4.14 -1.51 6.36
N VAL A 78 2.98 -0.86 6.26
CA VAL A 78 1.69 -1.51 6.02
C VAL A 78 1.09 -1.00 4.70
N ARG A 79 0.54 -1.92 3.90
CA ARG A 79 -0.29 -1.60 2.75
C ARG A 79 -1.62 -2.36 2.80
N VAL A 80 -2.72 -1.64 2.62
CA VAL A 80 -4.07 -2.23 2.62
C VAL A 80 -4.34 -2.77 1.22
N LEU A 81 -4.76 -4.03 1.13
CA LEU A 81 -5.09 -4.69 -0.14
C LEU A 81 -6.59 -4.63 -0.41
N ALA A 82 -7.40 -4.97 0.57
CA ALA A 82 -8.85 -5.02 0.42
C ALA A 82 -9.55 -4.70 1.75
N ALA A 83 -10.74 -4.12 1.65
CA ALA A 83 -11.62 -3.85 2.77
C ALA A 83 -13.07 -4.14 2.38
N SER A 84 -13.86 -4.75 3.26
CA SER A 84 -15.27 -5.09 3.00
C SER A 84 -16.11 -5.07 4.28
N GLU A 85 -17.34 -4.56 4.16
CA GLU A 85 -18.41 -4.65 5.16
C GLU A 85 -19.35 -5.84 4.87
N GLY A 86 -18.81 -6.95 4.37
CA GLY A 86 -19.58 -8.18 4.11
C GLY A 86 -20.25 -8.25 2.75
N LYS A 87 -20.15 -7.21 1.91
CA LYS A 87 -20.47 -7.27 0.47
C LYS A 87 -19.18 -7.30 -0.34
N ASP A 88 -19.16 -8.13 -1.39
CA ASP A 88 -18.07 -8.15 -2.36
C ASP A 88 -18.28 -7.03 -3.37
N VAL A 89 -17.34 -6.09 -3.43
CA VAL A 89 -17.36 -4.99 -4.39
C VAL A 89 -16.29 -5.26 -5.44
N GLN A 90 -16.65 -5.19 -6.72
CA GLN A 90 -15.69 -5.38 -7.80
C GLN A 90 -15.41 -4.06 -8.50
N ALA A 91 -14.13 -3.83 -8.82
CA ALA A 91 -13.70 -2.68 -9.60
C ALA A 91 -12.94 -3.14 -10.84
N SER A 92 -13.34 -2.63 -12.01
CA SER A 92 -12.54 -2.72 -13.22
C SER A 92 -11.47 -1.64 -13.19
N VAL A 93 -10.20 -2.03 -13.27
CA VAL A 93 -9.06 -1.14 -13.12
C VAL A 93 -8.18 -1.20 -14.36
N ARG A 94 -7.99 -0.06 -15.02
CA ARG A 94 -6.98 0.12 -16.06
C ARG A 94 -5.74 0.69 -15.42
N TYR A 95 -4.59 0.10 -15.70
CA TYR A 95 -3.33 0.47 -15.05
C TYR A 95 -2.16 0.40 -16.03
N GLN A 96 -1.05 1.03 -15.65
CA GLN A 96 0.24 0.83 -16.27
C GLN A 96 1.23 0.29 -15.26
N ILE A 97 2.14 -0.56 -15.73
CA ILE A 97 3.27 -1.05 -14.96
C ILE A 97 4.58 -0.81 -15.70
N ARG A 98 5.64 -0.58 -14.95
CA ARG A 98 7.02 -0.69 -15.45
C ARG A 98 7.91 -1.27 -14.37
N ARG A 99 9.02 -1.87 -14.76
CA ARG A 99 10.05 -2.36 -13.84
C ARG A 99 11.35 -1.64 -14.14
N ASN A 100 11.90 -0.96 -13.14
CA ASN A 100 13.09 -0.12 -13.31
C ASN A 100 12.87 0.89 -14.47
N ASN A 101 13.84 0.99 -15.38
CA ASN A 101 13.80 1.89 -16.54
C ASN A 101 13.10 1.28 -17.77
N SER A 102 12.25 0.25 -17.61
CA SER A 102 11.49 -0.30 -18.74
C SER A 102 10.40 0.65 -19.22
N SER A 103 9.95 0.44 -20.46
CA SER A 103 8.74 1.06 -20.99
C SER A 103 7.52 0.71 -20.16
N TRP A 104 6.52 1.60 -20.16
CA TRP A 104 5.23 1.36 -19.53
C TRP A 104 4.42 0.33 -20.35
N THR A 105 3.89 -0.68 -19.67
CA THR A 105 2.95 -1.65 -20.23
C THR A 105 1.58 -1.41 -19.63
N THR A 106 0.54 -1.35 -20.48
CA THR A 106 -0.85 -1.14 -20.03
C THR A 106 -1.54 -2.47 -19.81
N GLY A 107 -2.36 -2.56 -18.76
CA GLY A 107 -3.20 -3.71 -18.46
C GLY A 107 -4.57 -3.30 -17.93
N THR A 108 -5.49 -4.26 -17.93
CA THR A 108 -6.82 -4.13 -17.34
C THR A 108 -7.08 -5.35 -16.48
N THR A 109 -7.63 -5.15 -15.28
CA THR A 109 -7.97 -6.26 -14.37
C THR A 109 -9.22 -5.94 -13.57
N VAL A 110 -9.84 -6.98 -13.02
CA VAL A 110 -10.91 -6.84 -12.03
C VAL A 110 -10.31 -7.10 -10.65
N LEU A 111 -10.46 -6.13 -9.76
CA LEU A 111 -10.03 -6.23 -8.36
C LEU A 111 -11.26 -6.38 -7.47
N ARG A 112 -11.12 -7.15 -6.39
CA ARG A 112 -12.18 -7.36 -5.41
C ARG A 112 -11.85 -6.58 -4.15
N ASN A 113 -12.85 -5.89 -3.62
CA ASN A 113 -12.80 -5.13 -2.36
C ASN A 113 -11.66 -4.11 -2.30
N ALA A 114 -11.11 -3.69 -3.45
CA ALA A 114 -10.27 -2.52 -3.56
C ALA A 114 -11.20 -1.32 -3.65
N LEU A 115 -11.41 -0.63 -2.52
CA LEU A 115 -12.39 0.45 -2.43
C LEU A 115 -11.77 1.84 -2.72
N THR A 116 -10.46 1.90 -2.87
CA THR A 116 -9.70 3.11 -3.21
C THR A 116 -8.67 2.80 -4.29
N GLU A 117 -8.16 3.84 -4.97
CA GLU A 117 -7.05 3.69 -5.91
C GLU A 117 -5.78 3.18 -5.23
N SER A 118 -5.55 3.55 -3.97
CA SER A 118 -4.43 3.05 -3.16
C SER A 118 -4.53 1.54 -2.96
N MET A 119 -5.70 1.03 -2.55
CA MET A 119 -5.93 -0.41 -2.44
C MET A 119 -5.76 -1.12 -3.79
N ALA A 120 -6.28 -0.52 -4.87
CA ALA A 120 -6.13 -1.07 -6.21
C ALA A 120 -4.65 -1.18 -6.63
N ARG A 121 -3.88 -0.10 -6.41
CA ARG A 121 -2.44 -0.05 -6.63
C ARG A 121 -1.72 -1.10 -5.80
N ASN A 122 -2.06 -1.24 -4.52
CA ASN A 122 -1.44 -2.20 -3.63
C ASN A 122 -1.70 -3.65 -4.05
N GLN A 123 -2.91 -3.99 -4.49
CA GLN A 123 -3.21 -5.32 -5.03
C GLN A 123 -2.40 -5.60 -6.31
N ILE A 124 -2.31 -4.64 -7.22
CA ILE A 124 -1.51 -4.80 -8.45
C ILE A 124 -0.03 -4.94 -8.11
N SER A 125 0.50 -4.11 -7.21
CA SER A 125 1.89 -4.21 -6.72
C SER A 125 2.18 -5.51 -5.95
N ALA A 126 1.16 -6.16 -5.39
CA ALA A 126 1.32 -7.48 -4.78
C ALA A 126 1.45 -8.60 -5.84
N ARG A 127 0.78 -8.45 -6.99
CA ARG A 127 0.89 -9.37 -8.13
C ARG A 127 2.18 -9.16 -8.94
N TYR A 128 2.70 -7.94 -8.97
CA TYR A 128 3.93 -7.57 -9.68
C TYR A 128 4.96 -6.91 -8.73
N PRO A 129 5.65 -7.71 -7.88
CA PRO A 129 6.63 -7.18 -6.94
C PRO A 129 7.78 -6.46 -7.64
N GLY A 130 8.15 -5.28 -7.15
CA GLY A 130 9.25 -4.48 -7.70
C GLY A 130 8.89 -3.68 -8.95
N SER A 131 7.61 -3.68 -9.36
CA SER A 131 7.12 -2.82 -10.43
C SER A 131 6.51 -1.53 -9.87
N GLU A 132 6.73 -0.44 -10.57
CA GLU A 132 5.95 0.78 -10.39
C GLU A 132 4.57 0.59 -11.02
N VAL A 133 3.53 1.06 -10.34
CA VAL A 133 2.14 0.94 -10.78
C VAL A 133 1.51 2.32 -10.85
N ARG A 134 0.84 2.61 -11.97
CA ARG A 134 -0.01 3.79 -12.15
C ARG A 134 -1.43 3.33 -12.43
N ILE A 135 -2.40 3.83 -11.66
CA ILE A 135 -3.81 3.64 -11.96
C ILE A 135 -4.20 4.68 -13.00
N LEU A 136 -4.79 4.25 -14.11
CA LEU A 136 -5.29 5.14 -15.16
C LEU A 136 -6.79 5.38 -14.99
N SER A 137 -7.53 4.35 -14.63
CA SER A 137 -8.95 4.44 -14.31
C SER A 137 -9.39 3.31 -13.40
N MET A 138 -10.42 3.58 -12.61
CA MET A 138 -11.04 2.63 -11.71
C MET A 138 -12.56 2.85 -11.73
N VAL A 139 -13.30 1.79 -12.07
CA VAL A 139 -14.76 1.83 -12.20
C VAL A 139 -15.37 0.72 -11.37
N PHE A 140 -16.20 1.08 -10.40
CA PHE A 140 -16.95 0.12 -9.57
C PHE A 140 -18.11 -0.48 -10.35
N LYS A 141 -18.38 -1.76 -10.09
CA LYS A 141 -19.51 -2.51 -10.63
C LYS A 141 -20.56 -2.74 -9.56
#